data_AF-A0A0J1I6M9-F1
#
_entry.id   AF-A0A0J1I6M9-F1
#
_cell.length_a   1.000
_cell.length_b   1.000
_cell.length_c   1.000
_cell.angle_alpha   90.00
_cell.angle_beta   90.00
_cell.angle_gamma   90.00
#
_symmetry.space_group_name_H-M   'P 1'
#
loop_
_entity.id
_entity.type
_entity.pdbx_description
1 polymer ?
#
loop_
_entity_poly.entity_id
_entity_poly.type
_entity_poly.pdbx_seq_one_letter_code
_entity_poly.pdbx_strand_id
1 'polypeptide(L)' 'MAKELNERLENEIPGISRGVFVKSKDEGNGVYNQDLSSNSILLEFGGVDNKQQELFNTVDEFAEVFSEYYREVEEVNN' A
#
# COMPACT_ATOMS: atom_id res chain seq x y z
N MET A 1 -7.73 5.62 -0.11
CA MET A 1 -6.29 5.31 -0.14
C MET A 1 -5.97 3.83 0.07
N ALA A 2 -5.68 3.30 1.27
CA ALA A 2 -5.12 1.94 1.40
C ALA A 2 -5.94 0.81 0.75
N LYS A 3 -7.26 0.78 1.00
CA LYS A 3 -8.17 -0.21 0.40
C LYS A 3 -8.23 -0.09 -1.12
N GLU A 4 -8.28 1.13 -1.62
CA GLU A 4 -8.34 1.42 -3.04
C GLU A 4 -7.05 1.04 -3.78
N LEU A 5 -5.88 1.39 -3.22
CA LEU A 5 -4.59 0.95 -3.75
C LEU A 5 -4.50 -0.59 -3.77
N ASN A 6 -4.97 -1.26 -2.72
CA ASN A 6 -5.03 -2.71 -2.67
C ASN A 6 -5.95 -3.29 -3.76
N GLU A 7 -7.13 -2.73 -3.95
CA GLU A 7 -8.07 -3.15 -5.00
C GLU A 7 -7.48 -2.97 -6.40
N ARG A 8 -6.79 -1.85 -6.66
CA ARG A 8 -6.11 -1.62 -7.95
C ARG A 8 -5.00 -2.65 -8.17
N LEU A 9 -4.15 -2.91 -7.17
CA LEU A 9 -3.09 -3.91 -7.26
C LEU A 9 -3.64 -5.32 -7.54
N GLU A 10 -4.72 -5.71 -6.87
CA GLU A 10 -5.35 -7.02 -7.09
C GLU A 10 -6.04 -7.14 -8.45
N ASN A 11 -6.52 -6.02 -9.01
CA ASN A 11 -7.08 -6.01 -10.36
C ASN A 11 -5.99 -6.17 -11.44
N GLU A 12 -4.84 -5.50 -11.25
CA GLU A 12 -3.71 -5.58 -12.18
C GLU A 12 -2.98 -6.92 -12.06
N ILE A 13 -2.68 -7.36 -10.83
CA ILE A 13 -1.93 -8.58 -10.54
C ILE A 13 -2.62 -9.35 -9.40
N PRO A 14 -3.55 -10.25 -9.74
CA PRO A 14 -4.28 -11.03 -8.73
C PRO A 14 -3.34 -11.82 -7.81
N GLY A 15 -3.52 -11.64 -6.50
CA GLY A 15 -2.77 -12.31 -5.44
C GLY A 15 -1.43 -11.68 -5.09
N ILE A 16 -1.10 -10.50 -5.62
CA ILE A 16 0.15 -9.78 -5.28
C ILE A 16 0.14 -9.23 -3.85
N SER A 17 -1.05 -8.89 -3.32
CA SER A 17 -1.22 -8.32 -2.00
C SER A 17 -1.76 -9.33 -0.99
N ARG A 18 -1.35 -9.17 0.27
CA ARG A 18 -1.94 -9.90 1.40
C ARG A 18 -3.14 -9.19 2.03
N GLY A 19 -3.55 -8.05 1.44
CA GLY A 19 -4.66 -7.25 1.92
C GLY A 19 -4.23 -6.09 2.85
N VAL A 20 -5.23 -5.33 3.28
CA VAL A 20 -5.04 -4.18 4.19
C VAL A 20 -5.28 -4.60 5.62
N PHE A 21 -4.26 -4.44 6.46
CA PHE A 21 -4.32 -4.67 7.89
C PHE A 21 -4.49 -3.34 8.63
N VAL A 22 -5.50 -3.28 9.50
CA VAL A 22 -5.74 -2.10 10.36
C VAL A 22 -5.38 -2.51 11.77
N LYS A 23 -4.51 -1.72 12.40
CA LYS A 23 -4.19 -1.88 13.83
C LYS A 23 -5.02 -0.92 14.66
N SER A 24 -5.60 -1.42 15.74
CA SER A 24 -6.27 -0.59 16.74
C SER A 24 -5.30 -0.17 17.86
N LYS A 25 -5.76 0.73 18.74
CA LYS A 25 -4.95 1.26 19.85
C LYS A 25 -4.62 0.22 20.92
N ASP A 26 -5.39 -0.86 20.98
CA ASP A 26 -5.15 -2.02 21.83
C ASP A 26 -4.12 -3.00 21.25
N GLU A 27 -3.67 -2.79 20.01
CA GLU A 27 -2.64 -3.59 19.38
C GLU A 27 -1.27 -2.88 19.41
N GLY A 28 -0.21 -3.63 19.70
CA GLY A 28 1.18 -3.17 19.63
C GLY A 28 1.49 -1.98 20.54
N ASN A 29 1.98 -0.87 19.97
CA ASN A 29 2.42 0.33 20.72
C ASN A 29 1.32 1.40 20.87
N GLY A 30 0.11 1.14 20.39
CA GLY A 30 -1.11 1.93 20.66
C GLY A 30 -1.27 3.28 19.95
N VAL A 31 -0.23 3.82 19.29
CA VAL A 31 -0.31 4.98 18.39
C VAL A 31 0.53 4.72 17.14
N TYR A 32 -0.06 5.00 15.98
CA TYR A 32 0.52 4.77 14.67
C TYR A 32 0.49 6.03 13.80
N ASN A 33 1.27 6.06 12.71
CA ASN A 33 1.29 7.21 11.81
C ASN A 33 -0.09 7.52 11.20
N GLN A 34 -0.90 6.48 11.03
CA GLN A 34 -2.28 6.54 10.55
C GLN A 34 -3.21 7.26 11.54
N ASP A 35 -2.89 7.28 12.84
CA ASP A 35 -3.62 8.08 13.84
C ASP A 35 -3.29 9.57 13.73
N LEU A 36 -2.09 9.91 13.22
CA LEU A 36 -1.62 11.29 13.06
C LEU A 36 -2.09 11.92 11.75
N SER A 37 -2.26 11.11 10.70
CA SER A 37 -2.73 11.57 9.39
C SER A 37 -3.48 10.46 8.67
N SER A 38 -4.69 10.79 8.19
CA SER A 38 -5.51 9.91 7.36
C SER A 38 -4.88 9.60 5.99
N ASN A 39 -3.83 10.32 5.61
CA ASN A 39 -3.08 10.14 4.36
C ASN A 39 -1.75 9.39 4.60
N SER A 40 -1.61 8.69 5.72
CA SER A 40 -0.45 7.83 5.99
C SER A 40 -0.79 6.36 5.79
N ILE A 41 0.15 5.60 5.23
CA ILE A 41 0.11 4.14 5.17
C ILE A 41 1.50 3.58 5.47
N LEU A 42 1.54 2.34 5.97
CA LEU A 42 2.75 1.54 6.07
C LEU A 42 2.66 0.47 4.99
N LEU A 43 3.73 0.32 4.21
CA LEU A 43 3.85 -0.68 3.16
C LEU A 43 4.96 -1.66 3.52
N GLU A 44 4.67 -2.95 3.35
CA GLU A 44 5.62 -4.03 3.59
C GLU A 44 5.76 -4.84 2.29
N PHE A 45 6.97 -4.87 1.73
CA PHE A 45 7.26 -5.60 0.50
C PHE A 45 8.02 -6.90 0.81
N GLY A 46 7.41 -8.01 0.44
CA GLY A 46 7.97 -9.36 0.58
C GLY A 46 8.27 -9.78 2.02
N GLY A 47 9.20 -10.73 2.16
CA GLY A 47 9.62 -11.35 3.41
C GLY A 47 10.95 -12.09 3.24
N VAL A 48 11.37 -12.82 4.27
CA VAL A 48 12.69 -13.47 4.33
C VAL A 48 12.94 -14.49 3.21
N ASP A 49 11.87 -15.02 2.62
CA ASP A 49 11.94 -16.03 1.56
C ASP A 49 11.98 -15.41 0.15
N ASN A 50 11.81 -14.09 0.03
CA ASN A 50 11.79 -13.43 -1.27
C ASN A 50 13.19 -13.18 -1.82
N LYS A 51 13.31 -13.28 -3.15
CA LYS A 51 14.51 -12.86 -3.88
C LYS A 51 14.46 -11.36 -4.15
N GLN A 52 15.63 -10.76 -4.29
CA GLN A 52 15.76 -9.34 -4.62
C GLN A 52 14.98 -8.95 -5.89
N GLN A 53 15.01 -9.79 -6.93
CA GLN A 53 14.27 -9.53 -8.16
C GLN A 53 12.75 -9.48 -7.94
N GLU A 54 12.21 -10.34 -7.07
CA GLU A 54 10.78 -10.35 -6.75
C GLU A 54 10.39 -9.05 -6.06
N LEU A 55 11.22 -8.57 -5.12
CA LEU A 55 10.99 -7.29 -4.45
C LEU A 55 11.00 -6.12 -5.43
N PHE A 56 11.97 -6.06 -6.34
CA PHE A 56 12.03 -4.99 -7.34
C PHE A 56 10.82 -5.00 -8.26
N ASN A 57 10.44 -6.17 -8.77
CA ASN A 57 9.24 -6.28 -9.61
C ASN A 57 7.99 -5.80 -8.85
N THR A 58 7.80 -6.23 -7.60
CA THR A 58 6.63 -5.80 -6.81
C THR A 58 6.65 -4.29 -6.54
N VAL A 59 7.81 -3.69 -6.30
CA VAL A 59 7.94 -2.24 -6.10
C VAL A 59 7.64 -1.47 -7.39
N ASP A 60 8.11 -1.95 -8.54
CA ASP A 60 7.86 -1.32 -9.83
C ASP A 60 6.36 -1.33 -10.17
N GLU A 61 5.69 -2.47 -10.00
CA GLU A 61 4.24 -2.59 -10.23
C GLU A 61 3.45 -1.73 -9.23
N PHE A 62 3.87 -1.69 -7.96
CA PHE A 62 3.26 -0.80 -6.98
C PHE A 62 3.43 0.68 -7.36
N ALA A 63 4.61 1.08 -7.82
CA ALA A 63 4.91 2.46 -8.18
C ALA A 63 4.03 2.96 -9.32
N GLU A 64 3.77 2.12 -10.32
CA GLU A 64 2.87 2.47 -11.43
C GLU A 64 1.45 2.75 -10.92
N VAL A 65 0.85 1.78 -10.20
CA VAL A 65 -0.49 1.90 -9.61
C VAL A 65 -0.61 3.11 -8.68
N PHE A 66 0.41 3.34 -7.84
CA PHE A 66 0.43 4.48 -6.95
C PHE A 66 0.52 5.82 -7.71
N SER A 67 1.29 5.86 -8.80
CA SER A 67 1.43 7.08 -9.61
C SER A 67 0.11 7.48 -10.28
N GLU A 68 -0.66 6.51 -10.76
CA GLU A 68 -1.99 6.73 -11.32
C GLU A 68 -2.96 7.24 -10.27
N TYR A 69 -3.04 6.55 -9.13
CA TYR A 69 -3.86 6.98 -7.99
C TYR A 69 -3.51 8.42 -7.56
N TYR A 70 -2.22 8.75 -7.48
CA TYR A 70 -1.79 10.09 -7.07
C TYR A 70 -2.21 11.16 -8.08
N ARG A 71 -2.05 10.91 -9.38
CA ARG A 71 -2.47 11.85 -10.44
C ARG A 71 -3.98 12.10 -10.40
N GLU A 72 -4.79 11.06 -10.24
CA GLU A 72 -6.24 11.22 -10.12
C GLU A 72 -6.64 12.06 -8.90
N VAL A 73 -5.99 11.83 -7.76
CA VAL A 73 -6.23 12.62 -6.54
C VAL A 73 -5.81 14.08 -6.74
N GLU A 74 -4.68 14.35 -7.41
CA GLU A 74 -4.24 15.72 -7.74
C GLU A 74 -5.21 16.41 -8.70
N GLU A 75 -5.72 15.73 -9.73
CA GLU A 75 -6.68 16.28 -10.69
C GLU A 75 -8.02 16.64 -10.04
N VAL A 76 -8.51 15.81 -9.10
CA VAL A 76 -9.76 16.07 -8.38
C VAL A 76 -9.65 17.24 -7.40
N ASN A 77 -8.46 17.51 -6.87
CA ASN A 77 -8.24 18.57 -5.88
C ASN A 77 -7.91 19.94 -6.48
N ASN A 78 -7.77 20.05 -7.81
CA ASN A 78 -7.56 21.31 -8.55
C ASN A 78 -8.88 21.86 -9.11
#